data_AF-A0A2P5N631-F1
#
_entry.id   AF-A0A2P5N631-F1
#
_cell.length_a   1.000
_cell.length_b   1.000
_cell.length_c   1.000
_cell.angle_alpha   90.00
_cell.angle_beta   90.00
_cell.angle_gamma   90.00
#
_symmetry.space_group_name_H-M   'P 1'
#
loop_
_entity.id
_entity.type
_entity.pdbx_description
1 polymer ?
#
loop_
_entity_poly.entity_id
_entity_poly.type
_entity_poly.pdbx_seq_one_letter_code
_entity_poly.pdbx_strand_id
1 'polypeptide(L)'
;MLPLLDWAWADDELSVVLPECTASLQRPTVEAHVLIVRSGCPLSLQSLSTLLDRGFQRFLSDHLMPFHGIYLGRLMEYPEWSEDLAKAAAKSATWNSKRGRPSTLNESNNQRVRLLLNGSAYPHHLQTLFANYQLRACVSDVEKVLVYKAKDIFPDKTTLPKGISAKARLPVDAQIWLKLQPLSTPCADQ
;
A
#
# COMPACT_ATOMS: atom_id res chain seq x y z
N MET A 1 42.91 -21.63 -14.14
CA MET A 1 42.13 -21.59 -12.90
C MET A 1 41.54 -20.19 -12.80
N LEU A 2 40.35 -20.01 -13.37
CA LEU A 2 39.63 -18.73 -13.38
C LEU A 2 38.85 -18.62 -12.06
N PRO A 3 38.85 -17.47 -11.38
CA PRO A 3 37.98 -17.27 -10.24
C PRO A 3 36.54 -17.21 -10.76
N LEU A 4 35.68 -18.04 -10.17
CA LEU A 4 34.24 -17.90 -10.31
C LEU A 4 33.86 -16.53 -9.75
N LEU A 5 33.46 -15.63 -10.63
CA LEU A 5 32.75 -14.41 -10.25
C LEU A 5 31.41 -14.86 -9.66
N ASP A 6 31.33 -14.90 -8.34
CA ASP A 6 30.06 -14.87 -7.61
C ASP A 6 29.37 -13.55 -7.96
N TRP A 7 28.56 -13.54 -9.01
CA TRP A 7 27.57 -12.49 -9.26
C TRP A 7 26.40 -12.68 -8.29
N ALA A 8 26.67 -12.55 -6.99
CA ALA A 8 25.64 -12.21 -6.04
C ALA A 8 25.28 -10.74 -6.33
N TRP A 9 24.19 -10.53 -7.07
CA TRP A 9 23.51 -9.23 -7.10
C TRP A 9 23.09 -8.96 -5.66
N ALA A 10 23.91 -8.20 -4.93
CA ALA A 10 23.66 -7.93 -3.53
C ALA A 10 22.51 -6.93 -3.44
N ASP A 11 21.28 -7.46 -3.42
CA ASP A 11 20.12 -6.73 -2.96
C ASP A 11 20.35 -6.41 -1.49
N ASP A 12 20.36 -5.13 -1.12
CA ASP A 12 20.40 -4.76 0.29
C ASP A 12 19.06 -5.19 0.89
N GLU A 13 19.10 -6.16 1.80
CA GLU A 13 17.92 -6.70 2.44
C GLU A 13 17.97 -6.48 3.95
N LEU A 14 16.86 -6.01 4.49
CA LEU A 14 16.59 -5.99 5.92
C LEU A 14 15.44 -6.96 6.22
N SER A 15 15.69 -7.99 7.03
CA SER A 15 14.66 -8.87 7.56
C SER A 15 14.29 -8.50 9.00
N VAL A 16 13.00 -8.51 9.31
CA VAL A 16 12.46 -8.21 10.64
C VAL A 16 11.49 -9.31 11.06
N VAL A 17 11.65 -9.84 12.27
CA VAL A 17 10.69 -10.76 12.87
C VAL A 17 9.51 -9.93 13.41
N LEU A 18 8.34 -10.09 12.79
CA LEU A 18 7.10 -9.45 13.18
C LEU A 18 6.17 -10.48 13.85
N PRO A 19 5.11 -10.06 14.57
CA PRO A 19 4.17 -10.99 15.21
C PRO A 19 3.56 -12.03 14.27
N GLU A 20 3.29 -11.67 13.01
CA GLU A 20 2.63 -12.52 12.03
C GLU A 20 3.61 -13.45 11.31
N CYS A 21 4.76 -12.92 10.88
CA CYS A 21 5.83 -13.67 10.24
C CYS A 21 7.13 -12.87 10.16
N THR A 22 8.17 -13.46 9.59
CA THR A 22 9.33 -12.70 9.12
C THR A 22 8.98 -12.01 7.80
N ALA A 23 9.21 -10.71 7.73
CA ALA A 23 9.07 -9.91 6.52
C ALA A 23 10.38 -9.18 6.24
N SER A 24 10.59 -8.79 5.00
CA SER A 24 11.79 -8.07 4.59
C SER A 24 11.52 -6.86 3.72
N LEU A 25 12.48 -5.94 3.76
CA LEU A 25 12.55 -4.76 2.91
C LEU A 25 13.80 -4.90 2.05
N GLN A 26 13.59 -4.98 0.74
CA GLN A 26 14.64 -5.18 -0.24
C GLN A 26 14.88 -3.89 -1.00
N ARG A 27 16.14 -3.54 -1.24
CA ARG A 27 16.55 -2.49 -2.17
C ARG A 27 17.32 -3.14 -3.31
N PRO A 28 16.65 -3.42 -4.45
CA PRO A 28 17.30 -4.09 -5.56
C PRO A 28 18.40 -3.23 -6.17
N THR A 29 19.51 -3.83 -6.61
CA THR A 29 20.57 -3.05 -7.29
C THR A 29 20.08 -2.39 -8.58
N VAL A 30 19.19 -3.08 -9.32
CA VAL A 30 18.66 -2.61 -10.62
C VAL A 30 17.67 -1.44 -10.50
N GLU A 31 17.00 -1.32 -9.35
CA GLU A 31 16.02 -0.27 -9.05
C GLU A 31 16.30 0.30 -7.66
N ALA A 32 17.54 0.75 -7.44
CA ALA A 32 18.03 1.17 -6.12
C ALA A 32 17.24 2.33 -5.47
N HIS A 33 16.35 2.97 -6.24
CA HIS A 33 15.49 4.06 -5.80
C HIS A 33 14.11 3.62 -5.29
N VAL A 34 13.81 2.31 -5.33
CA VAL A 34 12.57 1.71 -4.86
C VAL A 34 12.89 0.70 -3.76
N LEU A 35 12.18 0.79 -2.64
CA LEU A 35 12.15 -0.27 -1.64
C LEU A 35 11.00 -1.23 -1.93
N ILE A 36 11.25 -2.52 -1.83
CA ILE A 36 10.25 -3.56 -2.05
C ILE A 36 9.95 -4.24 -0.72
N VAL A 37 8.69 -4.22 -0.31
CA VAL A 37 8.21 -5.00 0.83
C VAL A 37 7.99 -6.45 0.39
N ARG A 38 8.54 -7.40 1.13
CA ARG A 38 8.32 -8.84 0.97
C ARG A 38 7.79 -9.42 2.26
N SER A 39 6.74 -10.21 2.15
CA SER A 39 6.19 -10.95 3.27
C SER A 39 5.65 -12.29 2.80
N GLY A 40 5.87 -13.34 3.59
CA GLY A 40 5.24 -14.65 3.38
C GLY A 40 3.83 -14.75 3.96
N CYS A 41 3.34 -13.68 4.60
CA CYS A 41 2.04 -13.64 5.26
C CYS A 41 1.37 -12.25 5.13
N PRO A 42 0.05 -12.14 5.36
CA PRO A 42 -0.59 -10.84 5.55
C PRO A 42 -0.04 -10.14 6.81
N LEU A 43 0.24 -8.84 6.70
CA LEU A 43 0.74 -8.00 7.78
C LEU A 43 -0.36 -7.06 8.28
N SER A 44 -0.45 -6.88 9.60
CA SER A 44 -1.17 -5.74 10.17
C SER A 44 -0.53 -4.42 9.76
N LEU A 45 -1.30 -3.33 9.85
CA LEU A 45 -0.76 -1.99 9.61
C LEU A 45 0.36 -1.63 10.58
N GLN A 46 0.27 -2.10 11.83
CA GLN A 46 1.31 -1.91 12.83
C GLN A 46 2.61 -2.62 12.44
N SER A 47 2.53 -3.87 11.98
CA SER A 47 3.69 -4.64 11.54
C SER A 47 4.33 -4.06 10.29
N LEU A 48 3.53 -3.60 9.31
CA LEU A 48 4.05 -2.84 8.17
C LEU A 48 4.78 -1.56 8.65
N SER A 49 4.18 -0.80 9.57
CA SER A 49 4.83 0.39 10.13
C SER A 49 6.17 0.06 10.78
N THR A 50 6.24 -1.02 11.58
CA THR A 50 7.48 -1.46 12.23
C THR A 50 8.54 -1.87 11.21
N LEU A 51 8.17 -2.62 10.17
CA LEU A 51 9.09 -3.01 9.10
C LEU A 51 9.68 -1.77 8.40
N LEU A 52 8.82 -0.82 8.01
CA LEU A 52 9.23 0.41 7.33
C LEU A 52 10.11 1.29 8.23
N ASP A 53 9.78 1.43 9.51
CA ASP A 53 10.57 2.18 10.49
C ASP A 53 11.99 1.62 10.62
N ARG A 54 12.12 0.29 10.78
CA ARG A 54 13.42 -0.39 10.83
C ARG A 54 14.19 -0.23 9.52
N GLY A 55 13.49 -0.32 8.39
CA GLY A 55 14.04 -0.08 7.06
C GLY A 55 14.62 1.31 6.91
N PHE A 56 13.88 2.32 7.33
CA PHE A 56 14.30 3.72 7.24
C PHE A 56 15.48 4.00 8.17
N GLN A 57 15.48 3.48 9.40
CA GLN A 57 16.64 3.56 10.30
C GLN A 57 17.90 2.92 9.70
N ARG A 58 17.75 1.84 8.92
CA ARG A 58 18.87 1.15 8.29
C ARG A 58 19.38 1.87 7.04
N PHE A 59 18.47 2.34 6.19
CA PHE A 59 18.81 2.81 4.84
C PHE A 59 18.95 4.33 4.73
N LEU A 60 18.37 5.11 5.65
CA LEU A 60 18.61 6.56 5.71
C LEU A 60 19.91 6.80 6.51
N SER A 61 21.00 7.02 5.79
CA SER A 61 22.27 7.50 6.35
C SER A 61 22.51 8.94 5.89
N ASP A 62 23.01 9.79 6.79
CA ASP A 62 23.43 11.17 6.50
C ASP A 62 22.35 12.09 5.87
N HIS A 63 21.07 11.87 6.20
CA HIS A 63 19.93 12.71 5.79
C HIS A 63 19.66 12.77 4.27
N LEU A 64 20.37 11.98 3.46
CA LEU A 64 20.08 11.80 2.04
C LEU A 64 19.07 10.66 1.91
N MET A 65 17.97 10.89 1.19
CA MET A 65 16.96 9.87 0.91
C MET A 65 17.39 9.09 -0.34
N PRO A 66 17.94 7.87 -0.22
CA PRO A 66 18.50 7.17 -1.37
C PRO A 66 17.43 6.51 -2.23
N PHE A 67 16.18 6.52 -1.77
CA PHE A 67 15.01 5.97 -2.44
C PHE A 67 13.87 6.97 -2.38
N HIS A 68 13.00 6.95 -3.39
CA HIS A 68 11.82 7.81 -3.47
C HIS A 68 10.54 7.03 -3.77
N GLY A 69 10.63 5.70 -3.85
CA GLY A 69 9.51 4.81 -4.07
C GLY A 69 9.47 3.65 -3.07
N ILE A 70 8.27 3.16 -2.78
CA ILE A 70 8.07 1.89 -2.08
C ILE A 70 7.03 1.07 -2.85
N TYR A 71 7.39 -0.14 -3.25
CA TYR A 71 6.43 -1.12 -3.74
C TYR A 71 5.96 -1.99 -2.58
N LEU A 72 4.65 -1.93 -2.28
CA LEU A 72 4.06 -2.64 -1.15
C LEU A 72 3.53 -4.03 -1.51
N GLY A 73 3.48 -4.41 -2.79
CA GLY A 73 2.79 -5.64 -3.19
C GLY A 73 1.29 -5.45 -3.28
N ARG A 74 0.51 -6.44 -2.84
CA ARG A 74 -0.96 -6.48 -2.95
C ARG A 74 -1.61 -5.89 -1.70
N LEU A 75 -2.63 -5.06 -1.86
CA LEU A 75 -3.34 -4.47 -0.71
C LEU A 75 -4.00 -5.52 0.20
N MET A 76 -4.40 -6.68 -0.34
CA MET A 76 -4.90 -7.80 0.49
C MET A 76 -3.84 -8.42 1.42
N GLU A 77 -2.56 -8.15 1.20
CA GLU A 77 -1.49 -8.49 2.16
C GLU A 77 -1.55 -7.58 3.39
N TYR A 78 -2.41 -6.55 3.39
CA TYR A 78 -2.68 -5.64 4.51
C TYR A 78 -4.21 -5.61 4.79
N PRO A 79 -4.76 -6.62 5.49
CA PRO A 79 -6.21 -6.83 5.57
C PRO A 79 -7.01 -5.62 6.06
N GLU A 80 -6.50 -4.92 7.07
CA GLU A 80 -7.13 -3.70 7.61
C GLU A 80 -7.25 -2.61 6.55
N TRP A 81 -6.19 -2.39 5.75
CA TRP A 81 -6.18 -1.37 4.70
C TRP A 81 -7.07 -1.76 3.51
N SER A 82 -7.07 -3.04 3.13
CA SER A 82 -7.99 -3.60 2.14
C SER A 82 -9.47 -3.38 2.55
N GLU A 83 -9.78 -3.61 3.83
CA GLU A 83 -11.12 -3.37 4.37
C GLU A 83 -11.48 -1.86 4.37
N ASP A 84 -10.53 -1.01 4.74
CA ASP A 84 -10.70 0.45 4.72
C ASP A 84 -10.93 1.00 3.31
N LEU A 85 -10.27 0.44 2.30
CA LEU A 85 -10.57 0.74 0.89
C LEU A 85 -12.03 0.42 0.54
N ALA A 86 -12.52 -0.76 0.93
CA ALA A 86 -13.90 -1.16 0.68
C ALA A 86 -14.90 -0.24 1.40
N LYS A 87 -14.62 0.12 2.66
CA LYS A 87 -15.42 1.07 3.44
C LYS A 87 -15.42 2.47 2.82
N ALA A 88 -14.27 2.94 2.33
CA ALA A 88 -14.15 4.23 1.66
C ALA A 88 -14.94 4.26 0.35
N ALA A 89 -14.82 3.22 -0.48
CA ALA A 89 -15.57 3.08 -1.71
C ALA A 89 -17.09 2.99 -1.47
N ALA A 90 -17.50 2.25 -0.43
CA ALA A 90 -18.90 2.16 -0.03
C ALA A 90 -19.52 3.53 0.28
N LYS A 91 -18.78 4.39 0.97
CA LYS A 91 -19.22 5.74 1.35
C LYS A 91 -19.07 6.76 0.21
N SER A 92 -18.37 6.41 -0.86
CA SER A 92 -18.01 7.34 -1.93
C SER A 92 -19.12 7.48 -2.97
N ALA A 93 -19.56 8.72 -3.22
CA ALA A 93 -20.45 9.03 -4.35
C ALA A 93 -19.78 8.81 -5.72
N THR A 94 -18.45 8.85 -5.77
CA THR A 94 -17.69 8.68 -7.00
C THR A 94 -17.40 7.22 -7.35
N TRP A 95 -17.79 6.27 -6.47
CA TRP A 95 -17.78 4.85 -6.76
C TRP A 95 -19.21 4.32 -6.95
N ASN A 96 -19.47 3.68 -8.09
CA ASN A 96 -20.76 3.06 -8.34
C ASN A 96 -20.79 1.65 -7.76
N SER A 97 -21.19 1.52 -6.51
CA SER A 97 -21.30 0.24 -5.79
C SER A 97 -22.23 -0.79 -6.43
N LYS A 98 -23.18 -0.38 -7.29
CA LYS A 98 -24.03 -1.34 -8.03
C LYS A 98 -23.25 -1.99 -9.18
N ARG A 99 -22.39 -1.22 -9.85
CA ARG A 99 -21.63 -1.66 -11.04
C ARG A 99 -20.22 -2.14 -10.71
N GLY A 100 -19.66 -1.73 -9.57
CA GLY A 100 -18.29 -2.08 -9.16
C GLY A 100 -17.22 -1.36 -9.98
N ARG A 101 -17.44 -0.08 -10.26
CA ARG A 101 -16.54 0.77 -11.05
C ARG A 101 -16.76 2.25 -10.71
N PRO A 102 -15.90 3.18 -11.15
CA PRO A 102 -16.11 4.62 -11.00
C PRO A 102 -17.46 5.07 -11.55
N SER A 103 -18.03 6.11 -10.93
CA SER A 103 -19.26 6.75 -11.40
C SER A 103 -19.03 7.55 -12.69
N THR A 104 -17.82 8.07 -12.88
CA THR A 104 -17.41 8.84 -14.07
C THR A 104 -17.04 7.91 -15.23
N LEU A 105 -17.57 8.18 -16.44
CA LEU A 105 -17.44 7.27 -17.59
C LEU A 105 -16.01 7.10 -18.12
N ASN A 106 -15.16 8.11 -17.99
CA ASN A 106 -13.79 8.12 -18.52
C ASN A 106 -12.72 7.85 -17.46
N GLU A 107 -13.13 7.49 -16.24
CA GLU A 107 -12.20 7.22 -15.15
C GLU A 107 -11.99 5.71 -15.01
N SER A 108 -10.73 5.28 -14.91
CA SER A 108 -10.39 3.87 -14.70
C SER A 108 -10.52 3.45 -13.24
N ASN A 109 -10.66 2.15 -12.99
CA ASN A 109 -10.64 1.61 -11.62
C ASN A 109 -9.34 1.99 -10.90
N ASN A 110 -8.19 1.90 -11.58
CA ASN A 110 -6.89 2.24 -11.04
C ASN A 110 -6.84 3.70 -10.57
N GLN A 111 -7.30 4.64 -11.41
CA GLN A 111 -7.36 6.07 -11.08
C GLN A 111 -8.24 6.32 -9.85
N ARG A 112 -9.46 5.79 -9.84
CA ARG A 112 -10.39 6.02 -8.72
C ARG A 112 -9.92 5.38 -7.42
N VAL A 113 -9.37 4.16 -7.48
CA VAL A 113 -8.83 3.48 -6.29
C VAL A 113 -7.62 4.23 -5.75
N ARG A 114 -6.73 4.75 -6.60
CA ARG A 114 -5.63 5.62 -6.17
C ARG A 114 -6.13 6.84 -5.39
N LEU A 115 -7.18 7.51 -5.86
CA LEU A 115 -7.79 8.65 -5.16
C LEU A 115 -8.39 8.26 -3.80
N LEU A 116 -9.07 7.11 -3.72
CA LEU A 116 -9.60 6.61 -2.45
C LEU A 116 -8.47 6.29 -1.46
N LEU A 117 -7.41 5.64 -1.94
CA LEU A 117 -6.24 5.27 -1.14
C LEU A 117 -5.39 6.46 -0.71
N ASN A 118 -5.34 7.55 -1.48
CA ASN A 118 -4.73 8.82 -1.07
C ASN A 118 -5.65 9.70 -0.19
N GLY A 119 -6.90 9.29 -0.01
CA GLY A 119 -7.91 10.02 0.75
C GLY A 119 -8.33 9.26 2.00
N SER A 120 -9.63 8.99 2.11
CA SER A 120 -10.24 8.43 3.32
C SER A 120 -9.83 6.99 3.66
N ALA A 121 -9.21 6.27 2.73
CA ALA A 121 -8.67 4.94 2.99
C ALA A 121 -7.18 4.95 3.37
N TYR A 122 -6.50 6.10 3.39
CA TYR A 122 -5.07 6.13 3.73
C TYR A 122 -4.89 5.87 5.25
N PRO A 123 -4.09 4.89 5.69
CA PRO A 123 -3.92 4.57 7.10
C PRO A 123 -3.22 5.69 7.87
N HIS A 124 -3.87 6.23 8.91
CA HIS A 124 -3.30 7.31 9.73
C HIS A 124 -1.94 6.93 10.32
N HIS A 125 -1.78 5.68 10.77
CA HIS A 125 -0.54 5.20 11.38
C HIS A 125 0.66 5.27 10.41
N LEU A 126 0.44 4.99 9.12
CA LEU A 126 1.46 5.16 8.09
C LEU A 126 1.76 6.65 7.85
N GLN A 127 0.76 7.53 7.87
CA GLN A 127 0.99 8.98 7.75
C GLN A 127 1.90 9.49 8.87
N THR A 128 1.61 9.10 10.12
CA THR A 128 2.42 9.45 11.29
C THR A 128 3.84 8.92 11.16
N LEU A 129 4.01 7.66 10.74
CA LEU A 129 5.34 7.08 10.50
C LEU A 129 6.15 7.92 9.51
N PHE A 130 5.63 8.20 8.31
CA PHE A 130 6.37 8.95 7.30
C PHE A 130 6.69 10.38 7.77
N ALA A 131 5.78 11.02 8.51
CA ALA A 131 5.98 12.35 9.06
C ALA A 131 7.15 12.42 10.05
N ASN A 132 7.43 11.34 10.82
CA ASN A 132 8.60 11.27 11.71
C ASN A 132 9.94 11.41 10.96
N TYR A 133 9.95 11.09 9.66
CA TYR A 133 11.10 11.22 8.77
C TYR A 133 11.05 12.50 7.91
N GLN A 134 10.16 13.45 8.21
CA GLN A 134 9.89 14.64 7.39
C GLN A 134 9.41 14.30 5.97
N LEU A 135 8.77 13.13 5.80
CA LEU A 135 8.26 12.63 4.53
C LEU A 135 6.74 12.60 4.50
N ARG A 136 6.21 12.70 3.29
CA ARG A 136 4.88 12.23 2.93
C ARG A 136 5.02 11.09 1.95
N ALA A 137 4.29 10.01 2.18
CA ALA A 137 4.11 8.96 1.19
C ALA A 137 2.73 9.11 0.54
N CYS A 138 2.70 9.03 -0.78
CA CYS A 138 1.50 9.13 -1.58
C CYS A 138 1.39 7.89 -2.45
N VAL A 139 0.20 7.32 -2.59
CA VAL A 139 -0.05 6.27 -3.58
C VAL A 139 0.12 6.89 -4.97
N SER A 140 1.24 6.58 -5.62
CA SER A 140 1.59 7.13 -6.94
C SER A 140 1.00 6.30 -8.06
N ASP A 141 0.90 4.99 -7.86
CA ASP A 141 0.32 4.08 -8.85
C ASP A 141 -0.44 2.93 -8.20
N VAL A 142 -1.44 2.44 -8.93
CA VAL A 142 -2.35 1.38 -8.54
C VAL A 142 -2.60 0.50 -9.76
N GLU A 143 -2.35 -0.79 -9.64
CA GLU A 143 -2.63 -1.75 -10.73
C GLU A 143 -3.48 -2.93 -10.28
N LYS A 144 -4.05 -3.66 -11.25
CA LYS A 144 -4.72 -4.95 -11.04
C LYS A 144 -5.82 -4.91 -9.96
N VAL A 145 -6.63 -3.85 -9.97
CA VAL A 145 -7.72 -3.66 -9.01
C VAL A 145 -8.68 -4.85 -9.04
N LEU A 146 -8.93 -5.46 -7.88
CA LEU A 146 -9.97 -6.47 -7.72
C LEU A 146 -11.18 -5.92 -6.98
N VAL A 147 -12.36 -6.33 -7.45
CA VAL A 147 -13.66 -5.89 -6.95
C VAL A 147 -14.51 -7.09 -6.59
N TYR A 148 -14.94 -7.17 -5.32
CA TYR A 148 -15.73 -8.27 -4.77
C TYR A 148 -17.12 -7.80 -4.32
N LYS A 149 -18.03 -8.74 -4.06
CA LYS A 149 -19.32 -8.38 -3.46
C LYS A 149 -19.11 -8.10 -1.98
N ALA A 150 -19.86 -7.14 -1.44
CA ALA A 150 -19.73 -6.72 -0.05
C ALA A 150 -19.93 -7.87 0.94
N LYS A 151 -20.81 -8.84 0.66
CA LYS A 151 -20.97 -10.04 1.49
C LYS A 151 -19.74 -10.97 1.54
N ASP A 152 -18.87 -10.91 0.54
CA ASP A 152 -17.67 -11.74 0.45
C ASP A 152 -16.50 -11.04 1.17
N ILE A 153 -16.62 -9.72 1.42
CA ILE A 153 -15.65 -8.88 2.12
C ILE A 153 -16.02 -8.77 3.61
N PHE A 154 -17.30 -8.53 3.88
CA PHE A 154 -17.92 -8.39 5.20
C PHE A 154 -18.86 -9.57 5.43
N PRO A 155 -18.35 -10.74 5.86
CA PRO A 155 -19.17 -11.94 6.00
C PRO A 155 -20.23 -11.79 7.10
N ASP A 156 -19.93 -11.01 8.15
CA ASP A 156 -20.90 -10.62 9.17
C ASP A 156 -21.67 -9.35 8.74
N LYS A 157 -23.01 -9.43 8.73
CA LYS A 157 -23.88 -8.29 8.46
C LYS A 157 -23.64 -7.11 9.40
N THR A 158 -23.16 -7.33 10.62
CA THR A 158 -22.86 -6.24 11.57
C THR A 158 -21.65 -5.40 11.13
N THR A 159 -20.74 -5.98 10.34
CA THR A 159 -19.54 -5.33 9.81
C THR A 159 -19.78 -4.63 8.47
N LEU A 160 -20.90 -4.94 7.80
CA LEU A 160 -21.26 -4.33 6.53
C LEU A 160 -21.51 -2.82 6.70
N PRO A 161 -20.91 -1.95 5.87
CA PRO A 161 -21.13 -0.51 5.98
C PRO A 161 -22.62 -0.15 5.86
N LYS A 162 -23.09 0.74 6.74
CA LYS A 162 -24.50 1.14 6.80
C LYS A 162 -24.99 1.64 5.43
N GLY A 163 -26.14 1.14 4.99
CA GLY A 163 -26.76 1.51 3.72
C GLY A 163 -26.19 0.77 2.49
N ILE A 164 -25.21 -0.10 2.67
CA ILE A 164 -24.66 -0.93 1.59
C ILE A 164 -25.41 -2.24 1.48
N SER A 165 -25.76 -2.61 0.23
CA SER A 165 -26.31 -3.93 -0.06
C SER A 165 -25.22 -4.99 0.02
N ALA A 166 -25.55 -6.17 0.55
CA ALA A 166 -24.70 -7.37 0.46
C ALA A 166 -24.24 -7.71 -0.97
N LYS A 167 -24.98 -7.27 -2.01
CA LYS A 167 -24.64 -7.46 -3.43
C LYS A 167 -23.80 -6.32 -4.04
N ALA A 168 -23.56 -5.24 -3.29
CA ALA A 168 -22.72 -4.14 -3.73
C ALA A 168 -21.32 -4.65 -4.08
N ARG A 169 -20.69 -4.05 -5.09
CA ARG A 169 -19.37 -4.42 -5.60
C ARG A 169 -18.36 -3.35 -5.18
N LEU A 170 -17.40 -3.72 -4.35
CA LEU A 170 -16.45 -2.81 -3.72
C LEU A 170 -15.01 -3.25 -4.06
N PRO A 171 -14.09 -2.31 -4.30
CA PRO A 171 -12.69 -2.62 -4.47
C PRO A 171 -12.10 -3.02 -3.11
N VAL A 172 -11.23 -4.03 -3.12
CA VAL A 172 -10.54 -4.51 -1.91
C VAL A 172 -9.04 -4.67 -2.13
N ASP A 173 -8.62 -4.81 -3.38
CA ASP A 173 -7.25 -5.14 -3.70
C ASP A 173 -6.74 -4.33 -4.87
N ALA A 174 -5.44 -4.08 -4.84
CA ALA A 174 -4.65 -3.58 -5.94
C ALA A 174 -3.17 -3.79 -5.63
N GLN A 175 -2.32 -3.75 -6.65
CA GLN A 175 -0.89 -3.55 -6.46
C GLN A 175 -0.59 -2.09 -6.18
N ILE A 176 0.20 -1.80 -5.14
CA ILE A 176 0.38 -0.44 -4.61
C ILE A 176 1.84 0.00 -4.72
N TRP A 177 2.03 1.18 -5.32
CA TRP A 177 3.28 1.93 -5.30
C TRP A 177 3.09 3.23 -4.53
N LEU A 178 3.98 3.46 -3.58
CA LEU A 178 4.10 4.73 -2.88
C LEU A 178 5.23 5.55 -3.51
N LYS A 179 5.01 6.84 -3.65
CA LYS A 179 6.05 7.84 -3.87
C LYS A 179 6.30 8.57 -2.56
N LEU A 180 7.56 8.67 -2.19
CA LEU A 180 8.04 9.46 -1.06
C LEU A 180 8.41 10.86 -1.54
N GLN A 181 8.02 11.86 -0.78
CA GLN A 181 8.29 13.27 -1.06
C GLN A 181 8.39 14.06 0.25
N PRO A 182 8.92 15.30 0.24
CA PRO A 182 8.95 16.14 1.43
C PRO A 182 7.55 16.30 2.04
N LEU A 183 7.46 16.33 3.37
CA LEU A 183 6.19 16.44 4.10
C LEU A 183 5.34 17.66 3.68
N SER A 184 6.00 18.74 3.27
CA SER A 184 5.39 19.98 2.78
C SER A 184 4.76 19.85 1.39
N THR A 185 5.10 18.81 0.62
CA THR A 185 4.56 18.58 -0.73
C THR A 185 3.26 17.77 -0.63
N PRO A 186 2.13 18.27 -1.15
CA PRO A 186 0.86 17.53 -1.14
C PRO A 186 0.91 16.35 -2.11
N CYS A 187 0.09 15.32 -1.86
CA CYS A 187 -0.09 14.26 -2.85
C CYS A 187 -0.76 14.85 -4.08
N ALA A 188 -0.20 14.58 -5.26
CA ALA A 188 -0.84 14.99 -6.51
C ALA A 188 -2.26 14.39 -6.56
N ASP A 189 -3.22 15.21 -7.01
CA ASP A 189 -4.64 14.85 -7.15
C ASP A 189 -5.47 14.77 -5.84
N GLN A 190 -5.01 15.39 -4.74
CA GLN A 190 -5.86 15.80 -3.61
C GLN A 190 -6.54 17.14 -3.86
#